data_AF-A0A2A2QNY4-F1
#
_entry.id   AF-A0A2A2QNY4-F1
#
_cell.length_a   1.000
_cell.length_b   1.000
_cell.length_c   1.000
_cell.angle_alpha   90.00
_cell.angle_beta   90.00
_cell.angle_gamma   90.00
#
_symmetry.space_group_name_H-M   'P 1'
#
loop_
_entity.id
_entity.type
_entity.pdbx_description
1 polymer ?
#
loop_
_entity_poly.entity_id
_entity_poly.type
_entity_poly.pdbx_seq_one_letter_code
_entity_poly.pdbx_strand_id
1 'polypeptide(L)'
;MEWKSAPPAWRTALGFAAALALLGAILSPLLRAAWQEMKELNPLYGFFSPHYSHLESWEQRITAGLDADQRLFLLANTNGAGHELQAAWLKAAAKRLTEDPGEFEEFLTTAWTSHSGGNLLHGRTNSELLEHARRIDPENGFWELAFAERKSRDSLSGFNVVNRPDYESAWIGIEKAAASPRIKSHIPGRTLRRLEMLAPATDLASMVSRKEFVTRQRSSALEIDPLRLWVGRVIELESDGDRERLAQWFAAWENLTRRRLESGLIQPGGFNQISAVAQRFSHLATSLGMTEEAARMDRWEKAVTMIVTRPVAGSGGPRRHASIIALGSINLPASDAELEPGRRAEFAVADRFFALAVAFLFTLLALFAALESWRRPLEIRGLAGGLFPLLRPVDFAWLAGLGLALPFAWHVFIVRFTPLGCREFALTEWDMIPSLAQAGGSFLFATCLLVQTARWRIARRAGFLALRPPGLGTGWLMAFVAALFVAVIGGVRELPKWQEEFLVYGSAVAGIPLLWLLWRGGASAFGPRAASLGGVLTCRLLFRFFLLAAAGLLALMPLLKIEECRWVARDTVGGTDPAGSGLGVLEARLSSDIRQQLLEAVK
;
A
#
# COMPACT_ATOMS: atom_id res chain seq x y z
N MET A 1 -48.97 -28.11 -27.24
CA MET A 1 -47.88 -28.04 -28.25
C MET A 1 -46.74 -28.89 -27.72
N GLU A 2 -46.53 -30.07 -28.31
CA GLU A 2 -45.55 -31.03 -27.79
C GLU A 2 -44.11 -30.55 -28.07
N TRP A 3 -43.30 -30.42 -27.03
CA TRP A 3 -41.88 -30.03 -27.10
C TRP A 3 -41.08 -30.87 -28.13
N LYS A 4 -41.58 -32.08 -28.45
CA LYS A 4 -41.02 -33.02 -29.44
C LYS A 4 -41.08 -32.54 -30.90
N SER A 5 -41.85 -31.50 -31.25
CA SER A 5 -41.91 -30.97 -32.63
C SER A 5 -41.00 -29.76 -32.90
N ALA A 6 -40.41 -29.13 -31.88
CA ALA A 6 -39.51 -27.98 -32.09
C ALA A 6 -38.27 -28.39 -32.92
N PRO A 7 -37.85 -27.59 -33.93
CA PRO A 7 -36.68 -27.90 -34.74
C PRO A 7 -35.43 -28.09 -33.86
N PRO A 8 -34.51 -29.01 -34.21
CA PRO A 8 -33.30 -29.27 -33.43
C PRO A 8 -32.51 -28.00 -33.09
N ALA A 9 -32.47 -27.04 -34.03
CA ALA A 9 -31.84 -25.74 -33.90
C ALA A 9 -32.42 -24.90 -32.73
N TRP A 10 -33.74 -24.92 -32.52
CA TRP A 10 -34.41 -24.19 -31.44
C TRP A 10 -34.14 -24.79 -30.08
N ARG A 11 -34.03 -26.12 -29.96
CA ARG A 11 -33.65 -26.78 -28.70
C ARG A 11 -32.21 -26.51 -28.33
N THR A 12 -31.30 -26.46 -29.31
CA THR A 12 -29.91 -26.05 -29.08
C THR A 12 -29.82 -24.57 -28.70
N ALA A 13 -30.61 -23.70 -29.31
CA ALA A 13 -30.64 -22.28 -28.97
C ALA A 13 -31.19 -22.03 -27.56
N LEU A 14 -32.29 -22.70 -27.17
CA LEU A 14 -32.85 -22.63 -25.81
C LEU A 14 -31.92 -23.21 -24.75
N GLY A 15 -31.27 -24.33 -25.05
CA GLY A 15 -30.21 -24.88 -24.19
C GLY A 15 -29.08 -23.87 -24.03
N PHE A 16 -28.56 -23.33 -25.13
CA PHE A 16 -27.52 -22.31 -25.14
C PHE A 16 -27.89 -21.10 -24.27
N ALA A 17 -29.10 -20.55 -24.47
CA ALA A 17 -29.63 -19.45 -23.68
C ALA A 17 -29.75 -19.81 -22.18
N ALA A 18 -30.14 -21.05 -21.84
CA ALA A 18 -30.23 -21.49 -20.45
C ALA A 18 -28.87 -21.59 -19.75
N ALA A 19 -27.78 -22.07 -20.40
CA ALA A 19 -26.47 -21.96 -19.75
C ALA A 19 -25.94 -20.54 -19.76
N LEU A 20 -26.21 -19.72 -20.77
CA LEU A 20 -25.84 -18.31 -20.68
C LEU A 20 -26.54 -17.62 -19.52
N ALA A 21 -27.81 -17.93 -19.26
CA ALA A 21 -28.54 -17.44 -18.11
C ALA A 21 -27.98 -17.98 -16.78
N LEU A 22 -27.68 -19.28 -16.70
CA LEU A 22 -27.05 -19.91 -15.52
C LEU A 22 -25.64 -19.33 -15.27
N LEU A 23 -24.88 -19.13 -16.34
CA LEU A 23 -23.56 -18.51 -16.32
C LEU A 23 -23.68 -17.05 -15.87
N GLY A 24 -24.64 -16.29 -16.38
CA GLY A 24 -24.92 -14.93 -15.92
C GLY A 24 -25.30 -14.89 -14.43
N ALA A 25 -26.08 -15.88 -13.96
CA ALA A 25 -26.43 -16.01 -12.54
C ALA A 25 -25.23 -16.38 -11.65
N ILE A 26 -24.22 -17.09 -12.18
CA ILE A 26 -22.97 -17.44 -11.46
C ILE A 26 -21.94 -16.31 -11.55
N LEU A 27 -21.79 -15.71 -12.74
CA LEU A 27 -20.86 -14.61 -13.01
C LEU A 27 -21.32 -13.31 -12.39
N SER A 28 -22.62 -13.03 -12.27
CA SER A 28 -23.08 -11.77 -11.67
C SER A 28 -22.63 -11.61 -10.22
N PRO A 29 -22.78 -12.61 -9.32
CA PRO A 29 -22.19 -12.57 -7.98
C PRO A 29 -20.67 -12.46 -8.00
N LEU A 30 -19.97 -13.17 -8.89
CA LEU A 30 -18.51 -13.08 -9.05
C LEU A 30 -18.07 -11.68 -9.46
N LEU A 31 -18.72 -11.08 -10.44
CA LEU A 31 -18.43 -9.73 -10.92
C LEU A 31 -18.81 -8.69 -9.87
N ARG A 32 -19.89 -8.90 -9.11
CA ARG A 32 -20.23 -8.03 -7.97
C ARG A 32 -19.20 -8.17 -6.85
N ALA A 33 -18.80 -9.38 -6.48
CA ALA A 33 -17.76 -9.61 -5.48
C ALA A 33 -16.44 -8.98 -5.94
N ALA A 34 -16.03 -9.23 -7.19
CA ALA A 34 -14.86 -8.62 -7.82
C ALA A 34 -14.92 -7.10 -7.80
N TRP A 35 -16.07 -6.52 -8.14
CA TRP A 35 -16.29 -5.09 -8.12
C TRP A 35 -16.23 -4.50 -6.72
N GLN A 36 -16.85 -5.15 -5.73
CA GLN A 36 -16.79 -4.74 -4.33
C GLN A 36 -15.37 -4.83 -3.78
N GLU A 37 -14.67 -5.93 -4.06
CA GLU A 37 -13.25 -6.11 -3.75
C GLU A 37 -12.41 -5.00 -4.41
N MET A 38 -12.55 -4.77 -5.71
CA MET A 38 -11.85 -3.69 -6.40
C MET A 38 -12.14 -2.32 -5.80
N LYS A 39 -13.38 -2.07 -5.35
CA LYS A 39 -13.75 -0.82 -4.66
C LYS A 39 -13.07 -0.72 -3.29
N GLU A 40 -13.04 -1.81 -2.52
CA GLU A 40 -12.32 -1.89 -1.23
C GLU A 40 -10.80 -1.74 -1.40
N LEU A 41 -10.25 -2.24 -2.50
CA LEU A 41 -8.82 -2.17 -2.81
C LEU A 41 -8.41 -0.87 -3.51
N ASN A 42 -9.36 -0.10 -4.03
CA ASN A 42 -9.10 1.17 -4.71
C ASN A 42 -8.26 2.16 -3.89
N PRO A 43 -8.40 2.29 -2.55
CA PRO A 43 -7.50 3.10 -1.73
C PRO A 43 -6.07 2.60 -1.77
N LEU A 44 -5.86 1.27 -1.76
CA LEU A 44 -4.53 0.67 -1.90
C LEU A 44 -3.94 1.02 -3.26
N TYR A 45 -4.67 0.80 -4.35
CA TYR A 45 -4.20 1.13 -5.70
C TYR A 45 -3.93 2.63 -5.92
N GLY A 46 -4.81 3.51 -5.40
CA GLY A 46 -4.65 4.95 -5.48
C GLY A 46 -3.46 5.48 -4.67
N PHE A 47 -3.09 4.81 -3.58
CA PHE A 47 -1.86 5.09 -2.83
C PHE A 47 -0.60 4.76 -3.65
N PHE A 48 -0.63 3.71 -4.48
CA PHE A 48 0.50 3.29 -5.30
C PHE A 48 0.63 4.01 -6.65
N SER A 49 -0.48 4.46 -7.22
CA SER A 49 -0.47 5.15 -8.50
C SER A 49 -1.49 6.29 -8.52
N PRO A 50 -1.03 7.55 -8.48
CA PRO A 50 -1.89 8.74 -8.54
C PRO A 50 -2.80 8.76 -9.79
N HIS A 51 -2.42 8.02 -10.84
CA HIS A 51 -3.15 7.93 -12.09
C HIS A 51 -4.39 7.05 -12.04
N TYR A 52 -4.65 6.29 -10.97
CA TYR A 52 -5.76 5.32 -10.91
C TYR A 52 -6.94 5.74 -10.00
N SER A 53 -6.98 6.97 -9.49
CA SER A 53 -8.00 7.44 -8.53
C SER A 53 -9.39 7.74 -9.15
N HIS A 54 -9.77 7.11 -10.27
CA HIS A 54 -10.95 7.51 -11.05
C HIS A 54 -12.31 7.09 -10.47
N LEU A 55 -12.35 6.11 -9.56
CA LEU A 55 -13.62 5.56 -9.05
C LEU A 55 -14.20 6.35 -7.87
N GLU A 56 -13.35 6.87 -6.99
CA GLU A 56 -13.75 7.66 -5.81
C GLU A 56 -12.53 8.44 -5.33
N SER A 57 -12.66 9.76 -5.15
CA SER A 57 -11.55 10.55 -4.62
C SER A 57 -11.29 10.18 -3.16
N TRP A 58 -10.04 10.24 -2.73
CA TRP A 58 -9.67 9.98 -1.33
C TRP A 58 -10.49 10.84 -0.34
N GLU A 59 -10.80 12.09 -0.71
CA GLU A 59 -11.69 13.00 0.02
C GLU A 59 -13.07 12.40 0.23
N GLN A 60 -13.71 11.93 -0.84
CA GLN A 60 -15.05 11.32 -0.76
C GLN A 60 -15.05 10.12 0.19
N ARG A 61 -13.99 9.30 0.17
CA ARG A 61 -13.85 8.13 1.04
C ARG A 61 -13.76 8.51 2.51
N ILE A 62 -12.88 9.44 2.87
CA ILE A 62 -12.66 9.79 4.29
C ILE A 62 -13.73 10.71 4.86
N THR A 63 -14.48 11.40 3.98
CA THR A 63 -15.59 12.28 4.38
C THR A 63 -16.96 11.63 4.30
N ALA A 64 -17.03 10.35 3.92
CA ALA A 64 -18.27 9.61 3.87
C ALA A 64 -18.94 9.62 5.25
N GLY A 65 -20.17 10.15 5.31
CA GLY A 65 -20.94 10.27 6.56
C GLY A 65 -20.63 11.50 7.41
N LEU A 66 -19.66 12.34 7.03
CA LEU A 66 -19.41 13.63 7.70
C LEU A 66 -20.33 14.73 7.15
N ASP A 67 -20.79 15.62 8.03
CA ASP A 67 -21.50 16.85 7.65
C ASP A 67 -20.56 17.90 7.03
N ALA A 68 -21.13 19.00 6.52
CA ALA A 68 -20.34 20.03 5.83
C ALA A 68 -19.27 20.68 6.72
N ASP A 69 -19.55 20.90 8.01
CA ASP A 69 -18.63 21.54 8.95
C ASP A 69 -17.51 20.58 9.36
N GLN A 70 -17.83 19.31 9.58
CA GLN A 70 -16.88 18.23 9.83
C GLN A 70 -15.96 17.99 8.63
N ARG A 71 -16.50 18.02 7.40
CA ARG A 71 -15.70 17.94 6.17
C ARG A 71 -14.73 19.10 6.04
N LEU A 72 -15.24 20.30 6.29
CA LEU A 72 -14.44 21.52 6.26
C LEU A 72 -13.32 21.43 7.30
N PHE A 73 -13.64 21.01 8.52
CA PHE A 73 -12.65 20.80 9.58
C PHE A 73 -11.65 19.70 9.24
N LEU A 74 -12.05 18.59 8.62
CA LEU A 74 -11.16 17.49 8.28
C LEU A 74 -10.17 17.87 7.16
N LEU A 75 -10.66 18.50 6.09
CA LEU A 75 -9.92 18.69 4.85
C LEU A 75 -9.22 20.06 4.73
N ALA A 76 -9.50 21.00 5.64
CA ALA A 76 -9.01 22.39 5.63
C ALA A 76 -7.54 22.54 5.21
N ASN A 77 -6.64 21.75 5.81
CA ASN A 77 -5.21 21.82 5.60
C ASN A 77 -4.65 20.58 4.90
N THR A 78 -5.34 20.07 3.88
CA THR A 78 -4.88 18.92 3.11
C THR A 78 -4.52 19.28 1.66
N ASN A 79 -3.42 18.70 1.17
CA ASN A 79 -3.00 18.77 -0.22
C ASN A 79 -3.95 17.96 -1.11
N GLY A 80 -4.53 18.62 -2.10
CA GLY A 80 -5.48 18.01 -3.03
C GLY A 80 -6.94 18.33 -2.73
N ALA A 81 -7.27 18.83 -1.53
CA ALA A 81 -8.62 19.33 -1.26
C ALA A 81 -9.03 20.36 -2.30
N GLY A 82 -10.25 20.23 -2.83
CA GLY A 82 -10.77 21.14 -3.85
C GLY A 82 -10.59 22.60 -3.46
N HIS A 83 -10.12 23.44 -4.40
CA HIS A 83 -9.84 24.86 -4.18
C HIS A 83 -11.01 25.62 -3.54
N GLU A 84 -12.24 25.25 -3.88
CA GLU A 84 -13.46 25.82 -3.30
C GLU A 84 -13.60 25.55 -1.81
N LEU A 85 -13.27 24.33 -1.37
CA LEU A 85 -13.37 23.93 0.03
C LEU A 85 -12.30 24.64 0.88
N GLN A 86 -11.07 24.74 0.36
CA GLN A 86 -10.01 25.53 0.98
C GLN A 86 -10.39 27.01 1.07
N ALA A 87 -10.95 27.59 -0.01
CA ALA A 87 -11.39 28.98 -0.02
C ALA A 87 -12.55 29.24 0.96
N ALA A 88 -13.52 28.32 1.04
CA ALA A 88 -14.63 28.39 1.99
C ALA A 88 -14.14 28.36 3.43
N TRP A 89 -13.19 27.47 3.73
CA TRP A 89 -12.58 27.38 5.06
C TRP A 89 -11.78 28.64 5.39
N LEU A 90 -10.92 29.11 4.48
CA LEU A 90 -10.15 30.34 4.67
C LEU A 90 -11.06 31.54 4.93
N LYS A 91 -12.16 31.67 4.19
CA LYS A 91 -13.16 32.73 4.39
C LYS A 91 -13.85 32.63 5.76
N ALA A 92 -14.21 31.42 6.18
CA ALA A 92 -14.83 31.18 7.48
C ALA A 92 -13.87 31.49 8.64
N ALA A 93 -12.62 31.01 8.56
CA ALA A 93 -11.57 31.24 9.55
C ALA A 93 -11.18 32.73 9.62
N ALA A 94 -10.99 33.39 8.48
CA ALA A 94 -10.63 34.81 8.41
C ALA A 94 -11.71 35.73 9.00
N LYS A 95 -12.99 35.38 8.84
CA LYS A 95 -14.11 36.16 9.43
C LYS A 95 -14.10 36.10 10.96
N ARG A 96 -13.67 34.98 11.53
CA ARG A 96 -13.76 34.73 12.97
C ARG A 96 -12.52 35.16 13.75
N LEU A 97 -11.33 35.17 13.12
CA LEU A 97 -10.04 35.33 13.84
C LEU A 97 -10.06 34.55 15.15
N THR A 98 -10.09 33.25 14.99
CA THR A 98 -10.16 32.31 16.11
C THR A 98 -9.11 32.61 17.19
N GLU A 99 -9.54 32.54 18.44
CA GLU A 99 -8.64 32.59 19.60
C GLU A 99 -8.01 31.22 19.88
N ASP A 100 -8.41 30.16 19.16
CA ASP A 100 -7.77 28.85 19.22
C ASP A 100 -6.41 28.89 18.50
N PRO A 101 -5.28 28.69 19.22
CA PRO A 101 -3.95 28.77 18.61
C PRO A 101 -3.77 27.79 17.44
N GLY A 102 -4.38 26.60 17.53
CA GLY A 102 -4.28 25.60 16.47
C GLY A 102 -5.04 25.97 15.21
N GLU A 103 -6.28 26.47 15.34
CA GLU A 103 -7.06 26.93 14.19
C GLU A 103 -6.40 28.15 13.52
N PHE A 104 -5.78 29.02 14.30
CA PHE A 104 -5.05 30.16 13.76
C PHE A 104 -3.75 29.75 13.04
N GLU A 105 -2.97 28.83 13.61
CA GLU A 105 -1.78 28.27 12.95
C GLU A 105 -2.13 27.61 11.62
N GLU A 106 -3.21 26.84 11.62
CA GLU A 106 -3.73 26.23 10.41
C GLU A 106 -4.11 27.30 9.38
N PHE A 107 -4.80 28.35 9.82
CA PHE A 107 -5.26 29.44 8.95
C PHE A 107 -4.08 30.08 8.23
N LEU A 108 -3.03 30.43 8.99
CA LEU A 108 -1.81 30.99 8.43
C LEU A 108 -1.17 30.04 7.42
N THR A 109 -1.05 28.75 7.76
CA THR A 109 -0.42 27.79 6.86
C THR A 109 -1.18 27.64 5.55
N THR A 110 -2.48 27.40 5.62
CA THR A 110 -3.28 27.20 4.42
C THR A 110 -3.32 28.49 3.58
N ALA A 111 -3.36 29.66 4.22
CA ALA A 111 -3.29 30.95 3.53
C ALA A 111 -1.94 31.15 2.82
N TRP A 112 -0.83 30.75 3.42
CA TRP A 112 0.50 30.92 2.81
C TRP A 112 0.85 29.88 1.75
N THR A 113 0.26 28.69 1.82
CA THR A 113 0.53 27.59 0.89
C THR A 113 -0.46 27.51 -0.27
N SER A 114 -1.63 28.15 -0.17
CA SER A 114 -2.61 28.17 -1.25
C SER A 114 -2.29 29.24 -2.29
N HIS A 115 -2.39 28.88 -3.58
CA HIS A 115 -2.24 29.81 -4.70
C HIS A 115 -3.24 30.99 -4.64
N SER A 116 -4.39 30.76 -4.01
CA SER A 116 -5.46 31.75 -3.79
C SER A 116 -5.32 32.55 -2.49
N GLY A 117 -4.43 32.13 -1.59
CA GLY A 117 -4.34 32.67 -0.23
C GLY A 117 -3.84 34.11 -0.15
N GLY A 118 -3.03 34.56 -1.11
CA GLY A 118 -2.59 35.96 -1.19
C GLY A 118 -3.76 36.97 -1.29
N ASN A 119 -4.86 36.59 -1.94
CA ASN A 119 -6.06 37.43 -2.06
C ASN A 119 -7.04 37.27 -0.89
N LEU A 120 -6.92 36.18 -0.12
CA LEU A 120 -7.86 35.82 0.95
C LEU A 120 -7.48 36.36 2.33
N LEU A 121 -6.31 36.97 2.49
CA LEU A 121 -5.90 37.66 3.71
C LEU A 121 -6.74 38.95 4.00
N HIS A 122 -7.79 39.24 3.22
CA HIS A 122 -8.76 40.32 3.44
C HIS A 122 -8.10 41.69 3.71
N GLY A 123 -7.00 41.99 3.02
CA GLY A 123 -6.30 43.27 3.16
C GLY A 123 -5.50 43.42 4.45
N ARG A 124 -5.33 42.35 5.23
CA ARG A 124 -4.53 42.37 6.45
C ARG A 124 -3.05 42.23 6.16
N THR A 125 -2.25 42.96 6.94
CA THR A 125 -0.80 42.88 6.82
C THR A 125 -0.25 41.70 7.62
N ASN A 126 0.91 41.19 7.22
CA ASN A 126 1.62 40.16 8.01
C ASN A 126 1.90 40.63 9.45
N SER A 127 2.09 41.93 9.67
CA SER A 127 2.29 42.51 10.99
C SER A 127 1.06 42.38 11.89
N GLU A 128 -0.13 42.66 11.35
CA GLU A 128 -1.41 42.51 12.07
C GLU A 128 -1.68 41.06 12.46
N LEU A 129 -1.37 40.13 11.55
CA LEU A 129 -1.54 38.69 11.79
C LEU A 129 -0.55 38.18 12.85
N LEU A 130 0.70 38.65 12.83
CA LEU A 130 1.70 38.32 13.84
C LEU A 130 1.33 38.89 15.22
N GLU A 131 0.82 40.12 15.27
CA GLU A 131 0.34 40.72 16.52
C GLU A 131 -0.84 39.94 17.08
N HIS A 132 -1.75 39.48 16.23
CA HIS A 132 -2.83 38.58 16.66
C HIS A 132 -2.29 37.25 17.19
N ALA A 133 -1.32 36.63 16.50
CA ALA A 133 -0.66 35.41 16.95
C ALA A 133 -0.05 35.56 18.36
N ARG A 134 0.66 36.67 18.60
CA ARG A 134 1.25 37.00 19.90
C ARG A 134 0.20 37.22 20.99
N ARG A 135 -1.00 37.71 20.66
CA ARG A 135 -2.08 37.84 21.66
C ARG A 135 -2.64 36.48 22.05
N ILE A 136 -2.75 35.56 21.09
CA ILE A 136 -3.25 34.20 21.33
C ILE A 136 -2.27 33.39 22.18
N ASP A 137 -0.97 33.46 21.85
CA ASP A 137 0.06 32.67 22.52
C ASP A 137 1.40 33.46 22.59
N PRO A 138 1.54 34.39 23.56
CA PRO A 138 2.61 35.40 23.60
C PRO A 138 4.01 34.84 23.84
N GLU A 139 4.11 33.68 24.48
CA GLU A 139 5.37 33.04 24.86
C GLU A 139 5.89 32.07 23.79
N ASN A 140 5.15 31.90 22.70
CA ASN A 140 5.48 30.91 21.68
C ASN A 140 6.25 31.52 20.51
N GLY A 141 7.55 31.27 20.48
CA GLY A 141 8.44 31.68 19.39
C GLY A 141 8.14 31.03 18.04
N PHE A 142 7.24 30.03 17.99
CA PHE A 142 6.76 29.44 16.74
C PHE A 142 6.20 30.50 15.78
N TRP A 143 5.47 31.49 16.28
CA TRP A 143 4.89 32.54 15.43
C TRP A 143 5.97 33.37 14.74
N GLU A 144 6.96 33.85 15.49
CA GLU A 144 8.08 34.61 14.91
C GLU A 144 8.81 33.81 13.84
N LEU A 145 9.03 32.51 14.12
CA LEU A 145 9.69 31.61 13.19
C LEU A 145 8.89 31.42 11.90
N ALA A 146 7.58 31.19 12.00
CA ALA A 146 6.70 30.96 10.86
C ALA A 146 6.60 32.20 9.96
N PHE A 147 6.48 33.39 10.56
CA PHE A 147 6.46 34.65 9.81
C PHE A 147 7.82 35.00 9.19
N ALA A 148 8.92 34.70 9.90
CA ALA A 148 10.27 34.86 9.38
C ALA A 148 10.49 34.00 8.13
N GLU A 149 10.10 32.73 8.20
CA GLU A 149 10.21 31.82 7.07
C GLU A 149 9.35 32.29 5.89
N ARG A 150 8.12 32.73 6.13
CA ARG A 150 7.27 33.29 5.07
C ARG A 150 7.93 34.46 4.34
N LYS A 151 8.47 35.42 5.09
CA LYS A 151 9.21 36.57 4.53
C LYS A 151 10.44 36.13 3.76
N SER A 152 11.14 35.11 4.26
CA SER A 152 12.35 34.60 3.60
C SER A 152 12.11 34.07 2.19
N ARG A 153 10.94 33.47 1.96
CA ARG A 153 10.54 32.94 0.65
C ARG A 153 10.38 34.05 -0.38
N ASP A 154 9.96 35.23 0.06
CA ASP A 154 9.81 36.41 -0.80
C ASP A 154 11.14 37.19 -0.93
N SER A 155 12.06 37.01 0.03
CA SER A 155 13.34 37.72 0.07
C SER A 155 14.54 37.00 -0.56
N LEU A 156 14.40 35.72 -0.89
CA LEU A 156 15.47 34.87 -1.42
C LEU A 156 15.11 34.27 -2.79
N SER A 157 16.07 34.28 -3.71
CA SER A 157 16.05 33.47 -4.94
C SER A 157 17.17 32.43 -4.86
N GLY A 158 16.81 31.18 -4.58
CA GLY A 158 17.78 30.17 -4.15
C GLY A 158 18.40 30.53 -2.80
N PHE A 159 19.69 30.84 -2.78
CA PHE A 159 20.43 31.33 -1.60
C PHE A 159 20.78 32.83 -1.68
N ASN A 160 20.40 33.51 -2.78
CA ASN A 160 20.73 34.92 -2.98
C ASN A 160 19.63 35.83 -2.41
N VAL A 161 20.04 36.90 -1.73
CA VAL A 161 19.13 37.93 -1.22
C VAL A 161 18.65 38.83 -2.36
N VAL A 162 17.34 38.80 -2.62
CA VAL A 162 16.68 39.64 -3.65
C VAL A 162 15.90 40.81 -3.06
N ASN A 163 15.51 40.73 -1.79
CA ASN A 163 14.84 41.82 -1.06
C ASN A 163 15.46 41.96 0.34
N ARG A 164 16.33 42.96 0.50
CA ARG A 164 17.11 43.13 1.73
C ARG A 164 16.26 43.49 2.95
N PRO A 165 15.31 44.44 2.89
CA PRO A 165 14.44 44.75 4.03
C PRO A 165 13.68 43.53 4.58
N ASP A 166 13.09 42.72 3.70
CA ASP A 166 12.34 41.54 4.14
C ASP A 166 13.24 40.44 4.68
N TYR A 167 14.46 40.31 4.13
CA TYR A 167 15.48 39.39 4.63
C TYR A 167 15.95 39.76 6.05
N GLU A 168 16.27 41.02 6.31
CA GLU A 168 16.63 41.49 7.66
C GLU A 168 15.45 41.36 8.62
N SER A 169 14.23 41.63 8.16
CA SER A 169 13.04 41.45 8.98
C SER A 169 12.76 39.99 9.32
N ALA A 170 13.01 39.07 8.39
CA ALA A 170 12.95 37.62 8.64
C ALA A 170 13.98 37.23 9.71
N TRP A 171 15.20 37.76 9.61
CA TRP A 171 16.25 37.49 10.58
C TRP A 171 15.89 37.92 12.01
N ILE A 172 15.35 39.14 12.17
CA ILE A 172 14.86 39.61 13.47
C ILE A 172 13.79 38.67 14.05
N GLY A 173 12.95 38.09 13.20
CA GLY A 173 11.98 37.06 13.62
C GLY A 173 12.64 35.78 14.12
N ILE A 174 13.70 35.31 13.44
CA ILE A 174 14.47 34.13 13.89
C ILE A 174 15.10 34.39 15.26
N GLU A 175 15.73 35.55 15.48
CA GLU A 175 16.35 35.89 16.76
C GLU A 175 15.31 35.93 17.88
N LYS A 176 14.13 36.51 17.63
CA LYS A 176 13.01 36.51 18.58
C LYS A 176 12.51 35.10 18.87
N ALA A 177 12.39 34.24 17.85
CA ALA A 177 12.03 32.84 18.03
C ALA A 177 13.06 32.10 18.91
N ALA A 178 14.35 32.31 18.63
CA ALA A 178 15.47 31.74 19.38
C ALA A 178 15.54 32.27 20.83
N ALA A 179 15.06 33.49 21.09
CA ALA A 179 15.03 34.11 22.42
C ALA A 179 13.75 33.81 23.23
N SER A 180 12.67 33.33 22.59
CA SER A 180 11.38 33.04 23.26
C SER A 180 11.52 32.00 24.39
N PRO A 181 10.58 31.73 25.28
CA PRO A 181 10.72 30.63 26.24
C PRO A 181 10.41 29.25 25.64
N ARG A 182 9.53 29.17 24.64
CA ARG A 182 9.14 27.91 23.98
C ARG A 182 8.89 28.07 22.49
N ILE A 183 8.93 26.96 21.75
CA ILE A 183 8.53 26.87 20.34
C ILE A 183 7.68 25.63 20.17
N LYS A 184 6.37 25.79 19.95
CA LYS A 184 5.43 24.68 19.89
C LYS A 184 4.45 24.89 18.73
N SER A 185 4.31 23.87 17.88
CA SER A 185 3.19 23.78 16.94
C SER A 185 1.96 23.20 17.65
N HIS A 186 0.80 23.73 17.31
CA HIS A 186 -0.52 23.30 17.75
C HIS A 186 -1.20 22.37 16.72
N ILE A 187 -0.60 22.17 15.54
CA ILE A 187 -1.12 21.28 14.49
C ILE A 187 -1.19 19.83 14.94
N PRO A 188 -0.19 19.23 15.62
CA PRO A 188 -0.28 17.82 16.04
C PRO A 188 -1.54 17.51 16.88
N GLY A 189 -1.90 18.41 17.79
CA GLY A 189 -3.13 18.25 18.60
C GLY A 189 -4.41 18.30 17.77
N ARG A 190 -4.44 19.10 16.68
CA ARG A 190 -5.56 19.12 15.74
C ARG A 190 -5.57 17.90 14.83
N THR A 191 -4.42 17.46 14.37
CA THR A 191 -4.27 16.22 13.60
C THR A 191 -4.80 15.04 14.39
N LEU A 192 -4.52 14.97 15.69
CA LEU A 192 -5.09 13.96 16.57
C LEU A 192 -6.63 14.00 16.59
N ARG A 193 -7.23 15.18 16.84
CA ARG A 193 -8.70 15.34 16.82
C ARG A 193 -9.32 14.93 15.47
N ARG A 194 -8.62 15.20 14.36
CA ARG A 194 -9.06 14.77 13.02
C ARG A 194 -8.97 13.26 12.83
N LEU A 195 -7.91 12.64 13.32
CA LEU A 195 -7.75 11.19 13.29
C LEU A 195 -8.80 10.46 14.14
N GLU A 196 -9.31 11.10 15.19
CA GLU A 196 -10.44 10.62 16.00
C GLU A 196 -11.78 10.71 15.24
N MET A 197 -11.92 11.64 14.29
CA MET A 197 -13.10 11.74 13.42
C MET A 197 -13.10 10.71 12.29
N LEU A 198 -11.93 10.18 11.93
CA LEU A 198 -11.83 9.11 10.94
C LEU A 198 -12.27 7.78 11.56
N ALA A 199 -12.97 6.96 10.77
CA ALA A 199 -13.31 5.60 11.17
C ALA A 199 -12.06 4.84 11.66
N PRO A 200 -12.18 4.01 12.72
CA PRO A 200 -11.06 3.24 13.22
C PRO A 200 -10.50 2.33 12.12
N ALA A 201 -9.18 2.09 12.13
CA ALA A 201 -8.57 1.14 11.22
C ALA A 201 -9.03 -0.28 11.60
N THR A 202 -9.96 -0.84 10.83
CA THR A 202 -10.45 -2.21 11.01
C THR A 202 -9.90 -3.18 9.97
N ASP A 203 -9.31 -2.65 8.91
CA ASP A 203 -8.78 -3.37 7.77
C ASP A 203 -7.67 -2.57 7.06
N LEU A 204 -7.06 -3.15 6.03
CA LEU A 204 -5.90 -2.54 5.37
C LEU A 204 -6.31 -1.26 4.60
N ALA A 205 -7.50 -1.27 3.99
CA ALA A 205 -8.03 -0.14 3.22
C ALA A 205 -8.29 1.09 4.10
N SER A 206 -8.88 0.89 5.28
CA SER A 206 -9.08 1.96 6.27
C SER A 206 -7.75 2.45 6.85
N MET A 207 -6.79 1.56 7.11
CA MET A 207 -5.45 1.95 7.55
C MET A 207 -4.72 2.81 6.50
N VAL A 208 -4.76 2.41 5.23
CA VAL A 208 -4.19 3.20 4.12
C VAL A 208 -4.90 4.53 3.94
N SER A 209 -6.22 4.60 4.10
CA SER A 209 -6.95 5.87 4.01
C SER A 209 -6.54 6.84 5.12
N ARG A 210 -6.32 6.34 6.35
CA ARG A 210 -5.79 7.16 7.46
C ARG A 210 -4.35 7.60 7.20
N LYS A 211 -3.51 6.71 6.69
CA LYS A 211 -2.13 7.06 6.30
C LYS A 211 -2.12 8.10 5.18
N GLU A 212 -2.93 7.92 4.13
CA GLU A 212 -3.08 8.86 3.02
C GLU A 212 -3.50 10.24 3.54
N PHE A 213 -4.50 10.29 4.43
CA PHE A 213 -4.90 11.53 5.09
C PHE A 213 -3.73 12.23 5.81
N VAL A 214 -2.97 11.48 6.62
CA VAL A 214 -1.81 11.99 7.34
C VAL A 214 -0.74 12.51 6.37
N THR A 215 -0.38 11.73 5.36
CA THR A 215 0.63 12.14 4.35
C THR A 215 0.20 13.34 3.50
N ARG A 216 -1.12 13.54 3.33
CA ARG A 216 -1.67 14.68 2.59
C ARG A 216 -1.87 15.91 3.46
N GLN A 217 -1.73 15.84 4.79
CA GLN A 217 -1.78 17.05 5.59
C GLN A 217 -0.65 17.98 5.14
N ARG A 218 -1.03 19.21 4.79
CA ARG A 218 -0.06 20.26 4.52
C ARG A 218 0.73 20.46 5.80
N SER A 219 2.00 20.17 5.69
CA SER A 219 3.06 20.30 6.67
C SER A 219 3.27 21.75 7.10
N SER A 220 2.28 22.37 7.76
CA SER A 220 2.42 23.68 8.42
C SER A 220 3.67 23.81 9.27
N ALA A 221 3.93 22.76 10.02
CA ALA A 221 4.96 22.71 11.03
C ALA A 221 6.19 21.89 10.56
N LEU A 222 6.03 21.10 9.50
CA LEU A 222 7.01 20.09 9.10
C LEU A 222 8.04 20.61 8.09
N GLU A 223 7.80 21.76 7.47
CA GLU A 223 8.72 22.40 6.51
C GLU A 223 9.10 23.83 6.91
N ILE A 224 8.95 24.22 8.19
CA ILE A 224 9.56 25.46 8.65
C ILE A 224 11.06 25.27 8.72
N ASP A 225 11.70 25.42 7.57
CA ASP A 225 13.12 25.21 7.39
C ASP A 225 13.82 26.52 7.01
N PRO A 226 14.31 27.26 8.00
CA PRO A 226 15.10 28.45 7.76
C PRO A 226 16.49 28.14 7.16
N LEU A 227 16.80 26.91 6.70
CA LEU A 227 18.07 26.55 6.06
C LEU A 227 18.53 27.59 5.03
N ARG A 228 17.61 28.07 4.18
CA ARG A 228 17.94 29.10 3.17
C ARG A 228 18.38 30.43 3.80
N LEU A 229 17.74 30.83 4.89
CA LEU A 229 18.12 32.02 5.66
C LEU A 229 19.50 31.83 6.27
N TRP A 230 19.72 30.69 6.95
CA TRP A 230 21.01 30.37 7.58
C TRP A 230 22.14 30.33 6.55
N VAL A 231 21.97 29.61 5.43
CA VAL A 231 23.00 29.48 4.40
C VAL A 231 23.25 30.81 3.68
N GLY A 232 22.20 31.54 3.31
CA GLY A 232 22.36 32.86 2.68
C GLY A 232 23.14 33.82 3.59
N ARG A 233 22.92 33.73 4.90
CA ARG A 233 23.54 34.62 5.88
C ARG A 233 25.00 34.25 6.18
N VAL A 234 25.31 32.96 6.21
CA VAL A 234 26.68 32.44 6.32
C VAL A 234 27.57 33.02 5.22
N ILE A 235 27.06 33.07 3.98
CA ILE A 235 27.78 33.60 2.83
C ILE A 235 28.10 35.09 3.01
N GLU A 236 27.19 35.88 3.58
CA GLU A 236 27.41 37.31 3.83
C GLU A 236 28.46 37.57 4.91
N LEU A 237 28.44 36.81 6.01
CA LEU A 237 29.44 37.00 7.07
C LEU A 237 30.83 36.54 6.68
N GLU A 238 30.93 35.55 5.79
CA GLU A 238 32.22 35.14 5.24
C GLU A 238 32.90 36.32 4.51
N SER A 239 32.13 37.16 3.82
CA SER A 239 32.67 38.36 3.17
C SER A 239 32.99 39.50 4.15
N ASP A 240 32.25 39.62 5.24
CA ASP A 240 32.39 40.75 6.18
C ASP A 240 33.42 40.49 7.30
N GLY A 241 33.73 39.23 7.60
CA GLY A 241 34.71 38.84 8.63
C GLY A 241 34.29 39.13 10.08
N ASP A 242 33.00 39.40 10.32
CA ASP A 242 32.47 39.78 11.63
C ASP A 242 32.27 38.56 12.55
N ARG A 243 33.27 38.32 13.40
CA ARG A 243 33.32 37.19 14.35
C ARG A 243 32.28 37.28 15.45
N GLU A 244 32.00 38.47 15.98
CA GLU A 244 31.08 38.65 17.10
C GLU A 244 29.65 38.32 16.67
N ARG A 245 29.27 38.83 15.50
CA ARG A 245 27.96 38.56 14.92
C ARG A 245 27.79 37.09 14.54
N LEU A 246 28.85 36.45 14.03
CA LEU A 246 28.84 35.02 13.77
C LEU A 246 28.60 34.20 15.04
N ALA A 247 29.25 34.56 16.15
CA ALA A 247 29.07 33.88 17.45
C ALA A 247 27.64 34.01 17.98
N GLN A 248 27.04 35.21 17.89
CA GLN A 248 25.64 35.43 18.28
C GLN A 248 24.68 34.55 17.47
N TRP A 249 24.97 34.33 16.20
CA TRP A 249 24.11 33.53 15.32
C TRP A 249 24.25 32.03 15.53
N PHE A 250 25.46 31.55 15.83
CA PHE A 250 25.62 30.17 16.27
C PHE A 250 24.78 29.90 17.51
N ALA A 251 24.78 30.82 18.48
CA ALA A 251 23.96 30.70 19.67
C ALA A 251 22.45 30.73 19.34
N ALA A 252 22.02 31.61 18.44
CA ALA A 252 20.62 31.67 17.99
C ALA A 252 20.19 30.38 17.27
N TRP A 253 21.01 29.86 16.36
CA TRP A 253 20.75 28.61 15.65
C TRP A 253 20.69 27.42 16.59
N GLU A 254 21.65 27.32 17.53
CA GLU A 254 21.72 26.23 18.48
C GLU A 254 20.50 26.22 19.40
N ASN A 255 20.14 27.38 19.97
CA ASN A 255 18.97 27.53 20.82
C ASN A 255 17.68 27.21 20.06
N LEU A 256 17.54 27.71 18.83
CA LEU A 256 16.37 27.42 18.00
C LEU A 256 16.28 25.92 17.68
N THR A 257 17.37 25.31 17.24
CA THR A 257 17.43 23.89 16.87
C THR A 257 17.13 23.00 18.06
N ARG A 258 17.73 23.28 19.21
CA ARG A 258 17.47 22.57 20.47
C ARG A 258 16.00 22.60 20.86
N ARG A 259 15.37 23.77 20.80
CA ARG A 259 13.94 23.91 21.13
C ARG A 259 13.02 23.24 20.14
N ARG A 260 13.36 23.29 18.84
CA ARG A 260 12.63 22.56 17.81
C ARG A 260 12.74 21.05 17.99
N LEU A 261 13.90 20.55 18.43
CA LEU A 261 14.06 19.17 18.87
C LEU A 261 13.14 18.92 20.08
N GLU A 262 13.27 19.66 21.18
CA GLU A 262 12.45 19.48 22.38
C GLU A 262 10.94 19.46 22.10
N SER A 263 10.46 20.28 21.17
CA SER A 263 9.05 20.34 20.79
C SER A 263 8.60 19.38 19.71
N GLY A 264 9.51 18.62 19.09
CA GLY A 264 9.19 17.65 18.05
C GLY A 264 8.82 18.26 16.70
N LEU A 265 9.29 19.48 16.43
CA LEU A 265 9.09 20.17 15.14
C LEU A 265 10.04 19.68 14.05
N ILE A 266 11.02 18.82 14.38
CA ILE A 266 12.00 18.30 13.43
C ILE A 266 11.57 16.90 12.98
N GLN A 267 11.35 16.78 11.68
CA GLN A 267 11.03 15.53 11.00
C GLN A 267 12.29 14.77 10.57
N PRO A 268 12.18 13.47 10.21
CA PRO A 268 13.32 12.69 9.76
C PRO A 268 14.14 13.36 8.64
N GLY A 269 13.50 14.01 7.68
CA GLY A 269 14.18 14.78 6.62
C GLY A 269 14.92 16.03 7.12
N GLY A 270 14.44 16.63 8.22
CA GLY A 270 15.02 17.83 8.82
C GLY A 270 16.36 17.58 9.53
N PHE A 271 16.66 16.33 9.94
CA PHE A 271 17.95 16.03 10.56
C PHE A 271 19.12 16.26 9.59
N ASN A 272 18.98 15.89 8.31
CA ASN A 272 20.01 16.15 7.30
C ASN A 272 20.31 17.65 7.14
N GLN A 273 19.30 18.50 7.35
CA GLN A 273 19.46 19.95 7.26
C GLN A 273 20.25 20.52 8.44
N ILE A 274 20.02 20.00 9.66
CA ILE A 274 20.83 20.33 10.84
C ILE A 274 22.30 20.03 10.56
N SER A 275 22.59 18.85 10.02
CA SER A 275 23.95 18.46 9.65
C SER A 275 24.57 19.41 8.63
N ALA A 276 23.82 19.79 7.59
CA ALA A 276 24.31 20.68 6.54
C ALA A 276 24.60 22.11 7.05
N VAL A 277 23.77 22.64 7.95
CA VAL A 277 24.04 23.95 8.59
C VAL A 277 25.25 23.86 9.51
N ALA A 278 25.31 22.82 10.36
CA ALA A 278 26.42 22.61 11.28
C ALA A 278 27.77 22.51 10.54
N GLN A 279 27.81 21.75 9.44
CA GLN A 279 29.00 21.62 8.62
C GLN A 279 29.47 22.97 8.04
N ARG A 280 28.55 23.76 7.49
CA ARG A 280 28.87 25.08 6.93
C ARG A 280 29.35 26.05 8.00
N PHE A 281 28.70 26.05 9.16
CA PHE A 281 29.12 26.84 10.30
C PHE A 281 30.49 26.43 10.84
N SER A 282 30.79 25.14 10.89
CA SER A 282 32.10 24.61 11.25
C SER A 282 33.20 25.11 10.30
N HIS A 283 32.95 25.03 8.98
CA HIS A 283 33.88 25.52 7.97
C HIS A 283 34.13 27.04 8.07
N LEU A 284 33.07 27.83 8.23
CA LEU A 284 33.17 29.28 8.37
C LEU A 284 33.89 29.71 9.66
N ALA A 285 33.57 29.07 10.79
CA ALA A 285 34.28 29.30 12.04
C ALA A 285 35.77 28.98 11.90
N THR A 286 36.11 27.90 11.19
CA THR A 286 37.50 27.53 10.90
C THR A 286 38.20 28.60 10.06
N SER A 287 37.59 29.09 8.98
CA SER A 287 38.22 30.09 8.12
C SER A 287 38.45 31.44 8.83
N LEU A 288 37.61 31.77 9.82
CA LEU A 288 37.74 32.96 10.63
C LEU A 288 38.58 32.78 11.89
N GLY A 289 39.11 31.58 12.18
CA GLY A 289 39.95 31.31 13.35
C GLY A 289 39.18 31.19 14.68
N MET A 290 37.88 30.91 14.62
CA MET A 290 36.99 30.69 15.77
C MET A 290 36.98 29.20 16.15
N THR A 291 38.07 28.74 16.77
CA THR A 291 38.35 27.32 16.99
C THR A 291 37.35 26.62 17.91
N GLU A 292 36.86 27.31 18.95
CA GLU A 292 35.87 26.74 19.88
C GLU A 292 34.51 26.55 19.20
N GLU A 293 34.08 27.53 18.43
CA GLU A 293 32.84 27.48 17.67
C GLU A 293 32.88 26.41 16.57
N ALA A 294 34.00 26.31 15.86
CA ALA A 294 34.22 25.26 14.85
C ALA A 294 34.09 23.87 15.49
N ALA A 295 34.77 23.64 16.62
CA ALA A 295 34.70 22.37 17.34
C ALA A 295 33.29 22.06 17.86
N ARG A 296 32.53 23.08 18.29
CA ARG A 296 31.15 22.91 18.75
C ARG A 296 30.20 22.53 17.61
N MET A 297 30.34 23.14 16.44
CA MET A 297 29.51 22.82 15.26
C MET A 297 29.87 21.46 14.65
N ASP A 298 31.17 21.10 14.64
CA ASP A 298 31.63 19.77 14.24
C ASP A 298 31.03 18.66 15.14
N ARG A 299 30.84 18.90 16.44
CA ARG A 299 30.11 17.97 17.33
C ARG A 299 28.66 17.76 16.88
N TRP A 300 27.95 18.82 16.51
CA TRP A 300 26.59 18.72 15.99
C TRP A 300 26.53 17.92 14.69
N GLU A 301 27.40 18.24 13.72
CA GLU A 301 27.48 17.53 12.44
C GLU A 301 27.76 16.04 12.66
N LYS A 302 28.76 15.70 13.47
CA LYS A 302 29.14 14.32 13.78
C LYS A 302 28.02 13.58 14.50
N ALA A 303 27.36 14.21 15.48
CA ALA A 303 26.24 13.60 16.19
C ALA A 303 25.09 13.26 15.24
N VAL A 304 24.67 14.23 14.41
CA VAL A 304 23.59 14.02 13.43
C VAL A 304 23.98 12.97 12.40
N THR A 305 25.18 13.05 11.84
CA THR A 305 25.67 12.10 10.84
C THR A 305 25.72 10.70 11.44
N MET A 306 26.31 10.53 12.62
CA MET A 306 26.40 9.24 13.29
C MET A 306 25.02 8.63 13.57
N ILE A 307 24.04 9.44 13.99
CA ILE A 307 22.70 8.96 14.35
C ILE A 307 21.86 8.65 13.10
N VAL A 308 21.91 9.49 12.07
CA VAL A 308 21.13 9.30 10.83
C VAL A 308 21.72 8.22 9.92
N THR A 309 23.05 8.12 9.87
CA THR A 309 23.74 7.08 9.06
C THR A 309 23.92 5.77 9.81
N ARG A 310 23.51 5.69 11.09
CA ARG A 310 23.66 4.46 11.89
C ARG A 310 22.93 3.32 11.16
N PRO A 311 23.64 2.26 10.74
CA PRO A 311 22.97 1.09 10.23
C PRO A 311 22.12 0.55 11.38
N VAL A 312 20.80 0.47 11.18
CA VAL A 312 19.93 -0.21 12.12
C VAL A 312 20.42 -1.65 12.22
N ALA A 313 20.81 -2.04 13.44
CA ALA A 313 21.27 -3.40 13.72
C ALA A 313 20.22 -4.40 13.21
N GLY A 314 20.60 -5.22 12.22
CA GLY A 314 19.67 -6.14 11.53
C GLY A 314 19.56 -5.94 10.01
N SER A 315 20.14 -4.87 9.44
CA SER A 315 20.13 -4.59 7.99
C SER A 315 21.05 -5.47 7.12
N GLY A 316 21.72 -6.47 7.71
CA GLY A 316 22.74 -7.31 7.05
C GLY A 316 22.23 -8.53 6.27
N GLY A 317 20.91 -8.74 6.18
CA GLY A 317 20.32 -9.76 5.29
C GLY A 317 19.61 -9.10 4.11
N PRO A 318 19.37 -9.82 2.99
CA PRO A 318 18.56 -9.30 1.89
C PRO A 318 17.22 -8.85 2.46
N ARG A 319 17.09 -7.53 2.56
CA ARG A 319 15.86 -6.78 2.72
C ARG A 319 14.77 -7.45 3.57
N ARG A 320 14.95 -7.54 4.89
CA ARG A 320 13.82 -7.73 5.83
C ARG A 320 13.01 -6.44 5.87
N HIS A 321 12.17 -6.22 4.86
CA HIS A 321 11.57 -4.93 4.59
C HIS A 321 10.16 -4.82 5.17
N ALA A 322 9.86 -3.61 5.61
CA ALA A 322 8.66 -3.25 6.33
C ALA A 322 7.41 -3.46 5.46
N SER A 323 6.24 -3.62 6.11
CA SER A 323 4.94 -3.61 5.45
C SER A 323 4.84 -2.48 4.41
N ILE A 324 4.04 -2.66 3.36
CA ILE A 324 3.57 -1.64 2.41
C ILE A 324 3.30 -0.31 3.10
N ILE A 325 2.70 -0.37 4.28
CA ILE A 325 2.24 0.78 5.06
C ILE A 325 3.39 1.45 5.83
N ALA A 326 4.56 0.84 5.89
CA ALA A 326 5.78 1.38 6.48
C ALA A 326 6.82 1.82 5.43
N LEU A 327 6.49 1.82 4.13
CA LEU A 327 7.36 2.37 3.10
C LEU A 327 7.47 3.89 3.22
N GLY A 328 8.66 4.30 3.69
CA GLY A 328 9.12 5.67 3.91
C GLY A 328 10.63 5.69 4.18
N SER A 329 11.42 5.16 3.25
CA SER A 329 12.85 5.49 3.00
C SER A 329 13.87 5.55 4.16
N ILE A 330 13.59 4.99 5.33
CA ILE A 330 14.58 4.92 6.42
C ILE A 330 14.58 3.48 6.95
N ASN A 331 15.76 2.96 7.24
CA ASN A 331 15.89 1.75 8.05
C ASN A 331 15.19 2.04 9.38
N LEU A 332 13.93 1.65 9.52
CA LEU A 332 13.18 1.85 10.76
C LEU A 332 13.60 0.73 11.73
N PRO A 333 13.92 1.05 13.00
CA PRO A 333 14.24 0.06 14.02
C PRO A 333 12.96 -0.68 14.45
N ALA A 334 12.47 -1.56 13.58
CA ALA A 334 11.33 -2.43 13.83
C ALA A 334 11.81 -3.88 13.86
N SER A 335 11.37 -4.63 14.86
CA SER A 335 11.62 -6.08 14.91
C SER A 335 10.75 -6.82 13.88
N ASP A 336 11.19 -8.00 13.44
CA ASP A 336 10.37 -8.85 12.56
C ASP A 336 8.99 -9.18 13.17
N ALA A 337 8.92 -9.29 14.49
CA ALA A 337 7.68 -9.54 15.22
C ALA A 337 6.71 -8.35 15.15
N GLU A 338 7.21 -7.12 15.11
CA GLU A 338 6.39 -5.92 14.94
C GLU A 338 5.90 -5.77 13.50
N LEU A 339 6.71 -6.17 12.51
CA LEU A 339 6.37 -6.07 11.09
C LEU A 339 5.47 -7.23 10.60
N GLU A 340 5.52 -8.37 11.27
CA GLU A 340 4.76 -9.56 10.85
C GLU A 340 3.25 -9.27 10.69
N PRO A 341 2.53 -8.65 11.65
CA PRO A 341 1.10 -8.40 11.51
C PRO A 341 0.73 -7.64 10.24
N GLY A 342 1.45 -6.55 9.93
CA GLY A 342 1.23 -5.77 8.71
C GLY A 342 1.44 -6.61 7.45
N ARG A 343 2.54 -7.38 7.37
CA ARG A 343 2.79 -8.32 6.26
C ARG A 343 1.68 -9.35 6.15
N ARG A 344 1.21 -9.94 7.26
CA ARG A 344 0.16 -10.96 7.22
C ARG A 344 -1.18 -10.39 6.75
N ALA A 345 -1.50 -9.15 7.13
CA ALA A 345 -2.69 -8.44 6.67
C ALA A 345 -2.64 -8.19 5.15
N GLU A 346 -1.50 -7.70 4.65
CA GLU A 346 -1.25 -7.55 3.21
C GLU A 346 -1.47 -8.84 2.43
N PHE A 347 -0.90 -9.95 2.91
CA PHE A 347 -1.10 -11.24 2.27
C PHE A 347 -2.54 -11.76 2.35
N ALA A 348 -3.27 -11.46 3.41
CA ALA A 348 -4.69 -11.81 3.49
C ALA A 348 -5.50 -11.07 2.40
N VAL A 349 -5.17 -9.81 2.14
CA VAL A 349 -5.74 -9.02 1.04
C VAL A 349 -5.35 -9.59 -0.33
N ALA A 350 -4.07 -9.93 -0.52
CA ALA A 350 -3.60 -10.55 -1.75
C ALA A 350 -4.27 -11.91 -2.01
N ASP A 351 -4.40 -12.74 -0.97
CA ASP A 351 -5.07 -14.04 -1.04
C ASP A 351 -6.54 -13.88 -1.45
N ARG A 352 -7.23 -12.80 -1.00
CA ARG A 352 -8.60 -12.48 -1.46
C ARG A 352 -8.63 -12.23 -2.96
N PHE A 353 -7.74 -11.37 -3.44
CA PHE A 353 -7.62 -11.04 -4.86
C PHE A 353 -7.28 -12.28 -5.71
N PHE A 354 -6.33 -13.11 -5.26
CA PHE A 354 -5.95 -14.32 -5.97
C PHE A 354 -7.07 -15.38 -5.97
N ALA A 355 -7.75 -15.59 -4.85
CA ALA A 355 -8.87 -16.53 -4.80
C ALA A 355 -10.04 -16.07 -5.70
N LEU A 356 -10.31 -14.77 -5.80
CA LEU A 356 -11.27 -14.23 -6.76
C LEU A 356 -10.82 -14.47 -8.22
N ALA A 357 -9.56 -14.18 -8.55
CA ALA A 357 -9.01 -14.43 -9.88
C ALA A 357 -9.06 -15.92 -10.26
N VAL A 358 -8.70 -16.80 -9.33
CA VAL A 358 -8.75 -18.26 -9.53
C VAL A 358 -10.20 -18.77 -9.62
N ALA A 359 -11.14 -18.22 -8.83
CA ALA A 359 -12.56 -18.55 -8.95
C ALA A 359 -13.11 -18.14 -10.32
N PHE A 360 -12.70 -16.99 -10.85
CA PHE A 360 -13.02 -16.57 -12.20
C PHE A 360 -12.45 -17.54 -13.24
N LEU A 361 -11.18 -17.93 -13.13
CA LEU A 361 -10.55 -18.91 -14.03
C LEU A 361 -11.26 -20.28 -14.01
N PHE A 362 -11.64 -20.78 -12.83
CA PHE A 362 -12.44 -22.01 -12.74
C PHE A 362 -13.82 -21.85 -13.38
N THR A 363 -14.44 -20.68 -13.26
CA THR A 363 -15.72 -20.40 -13.93
C THR A 363 -15.57 -20.39 -15.45
N LEU A 364 -14.46 -19.86 -15.98
CA LEU A 364 -14.14 -19.96 -17.40
C LEU A 364 -13.92 -21.42 -17.83
N LEU A 365 -13.17 -22.20 -17.05
CA LEU A 365 -12.98 -23.63 -17.33
C LEU A 365 -14.30 -24.41 -17.30
N ALA A 366 -15.21 -24.08 -16.37
CA ALA A 366 -16.56 -24.63 -16.32
C ALA A 366 -17.34 -24.26 -17.60
N LEU A 367 -17.30 -23.00 -18.04
CA LEU A 367 -17.93 -22.56 -19.28
C LEU A 367 -17.38 -23.34 -20.48
N PHE A 368 -16.06 -23.45 -20.62
CA PHE A 368 -15.45 -24.24 -21.69
C PHE A 368 -15.89 -25.71 -21.66
N ALA A 369 -15.93 -26.33 -20.49
CA ALA A 369 -16.41 -27.70 -20.33
C ALA A 369 -17.89 -27.86 -20.71
N ALA A 370 -18.73 -26.88 -20.38
CA ALA A 370 -20.14 -26.85 -20.75
C ALA A 370 -20.32 -26.69 -22.28
N LEU A 371 -19.65 -25.72 -22.88
CA LEU A 371 -19.67 -25.46 -24.33
C LEU A 371 -19.17 -26.68 -25.12
N GLU A 372 -18.06 -27.27 -24.68
CA GLU A 372 -17.52 -28.50 -25.28
C GLU A 372 -18.52 -29.65 -25.19
N SER A 373 -19.19 -29.80 -24.05
CA SER A 373 -20.23 -30.80 -23.88
C SER A 373 -21.45 -30.54 -24.76
N TRP A 374 -21.70 -29.29 -25.15
CA TRP A 374 -22.90 -28.88 -25.87
C TRP A 374 -22.76 -28.82 -27.37
N ARG A 375 -21.58 -28.46 -27.89
CA ARG A 375 -21.34 -28.43 -29.33
C ARG A 375 -21.39 -29.81 -29.99
N ARG A 376 -21.34 -30.88 -29.20
CA ARG A 376 -21.35 -32.26 -29.72
C ARG A 376 -22.77 -32.70 -30.10
N PRO A 377 -22.91 -33.60 -31.10
CA PRO A 377 -24.21 -34.14 -31.52
C PRO A 377 -25.04 -34.68 -30.36
N LEU A 378 -26.37 -34.64 -30.48
CA LEU A 378 -27.31 -35.04 -29.43
C LEU A 378 -27.09 -36.50 -29.01
N GLU A 379 -26.71 -37.37 -29.95
CA GLU A 379 -26.45 -38.79 -29.75
C GLU A 379 -25.28 -38.99 -28.78
N ILE A 380 -24.16 -38.29 -29.00
CA ILE A 380 -22.98 -38.37 -28.13
C ILE A 380 -23.28 -37.80 -26.75
N ARG A 381 -24.05 -36.70 -26.70
CA ARG A 381 -24.49 -36.10 -25.43
C ARG A 381 -25.46 -37.01 -24.65
N GLY A 382 -26.35 -37.69 -25.35
CA GLY A 382 -27.28 -38.66 -24.80
C GLY A 382 -26.54 -39.86 -24.23
N LEU A 383 -25.63 -40.45 -25.03
CA LEU A 383 -24.78 -41.56 -24.61
C LEU A 383 -23.91 -41.19 -23.41
N ALA A 384 -23.24 -40.05 -23.43
CA ALA A 384 -22.46 -39.58 -22.28
C ALA A 384 -23.35 -39.36 -21.03
N GLY A 385 -24.64 -39.07 -21.22
CA GLY A 385 -25.62 -38.92 -20.14
C GLY A 385 -26.01 -40.26 -19.55
N GLY A 386 -26.30 -41.24 -20.42
CA GLY A 386 -26.61 -42.61 -20.03
C GLY A 386 -25.44 -43.35 -19.37
N LEU A 387 -24.19 -42.94 -19.67
CA LEU A 387 -22.99 -43.48 -19.02
C LEU A 387 -22.66 -42.81 -17.68
N PHE A 388 -23.25 -41.65 -17.37
CA PHE A 388 -22.96 -40.93 -16.14
C PHE A 388 -23.28 -41.74 -14.86
N PRO A 389 -24.38 -42.53 -14.78
CA PRO A 389 -24.67 -43.42 -13.65
C PRO A 389 -23.62 -44.53 -13.40
N LEU A 390 -22.70 -44.79 -14.34
CA LEU A 390 -21.58 -45.72 -14.08
C LEU A 390 -20.60 -45.19 -13.03
N LEU A 391 -20.61 -43.86 -12.79
CA LEU A 391 -19.83 -43.24 -11.73
C LEU A 391 -20.55 -43.41 -10.39
N ARG A 392 -19.87 -44.04 -9.43
CA ARG A 392 -20.34 -44.27 -8.06
C ARG A 392 -20.06 -43.04 -7.17
N PRO A 393 -20.75 -42.87 -6.03
CA PRO A 393 -20.46 -41.81 -5.06
C PRO A 393 -18.98 -41.72 -4.66
N VAL A 394 -18.30 -42.86 -4.52
CA VAL A 394 -16.85 -42.93 -4.25
C VAL A 394 -16.01 -42.24 -5.34
N ASP A 395 -16.44 -42.27 -6.60
CA ASP A 395 -15.75 -41.59 -7.72
C ASP A 395 -15.82 -40.07 -7.57
N PHE A 396 -16.95 -39.55 -7.08
CA PHE A 396 -17.11 -38.13 -6.74
C PHE A 396 -16.30 -37.75 -5.50
N ALA A 397 -16.22 -38.62 -4.50
CA ALA A 397 -15.36 -38.41 -3.32
C ALA A 397 -13.88 -38.32 -3.72
N TRP A 398 -13.41 -39.12 -4.68
CA TRP A 398 -12.05 -38.98 -5.22
C TRP A 398 -11.85 -37.64 -5.93
N LEU A 399 -12.82 -37.16 -6.70
CA LEU A 399 -12.71 -35.85 -7.36
C LEU A 399 -12.72 -34.69 -6.37
N ALA A 400 -13.56 -34.75 -5.33
CA ALA A 400 -13.57 -33.76 -4.27
C ALA A 400 -12.27 -33.81 -3.45
N GLY A 401 -11.88 -34.99 -2.96
CA GLY A 401 -10.72 -35.17 -2.10
C GLY A 401 -9.40 -34.98 -2.85
N LEU A 402 -9.15 -35.82 -3.85
CA LEU A 402 -7.90 -35.77 -4.60
C LEU A 402 -7.86 -34.59 -5.57
N GLY A 403 -8.97 -34.30 -6.26
CA GLY A 403 -8.99 -33.24 -7.27
C GLY A 403 -9.02 -31.82 -6.71
N LEU A 404 -9.73 -31.57 -5.59
CA LEU A 404 -9.89 -30.22 -5.03
C LEU A 404 -9.21 -30.05 -3.68
N ALA A 405 -9.51 -30.92 -2.72
CA ALA A 405 -9.06 -30.74 -1.34
C ALA A 405 -7.54 -30.90 -1.21
N LEU A 406 -6.92 -31.84 -1.95
CA LEU A 406 -5.47 -32.02 -1.90
C LEU A 406 -4.69 -30.81 -2.43
N PRO A 407 -4.97 -30.24 -3.63
CA PRO A 407 -4.31 -29.02 -4.10
C PRO A 407 -4.50 -27.84 -3.16
N PHE A 408 -5.70 -27.69 -2.60
CA PHE A 408 -5.97 -26.65 -1.61
C PHE A 408 -5.14 -26.85 -0.33
N ALA A 409 -5.14 -28.07 0.23
CA ALA A 409 -4.36 -28.41 1.40
C ALA A 409 -2.85 -28.26 1.14
N TRP A 410 -2.37 -28.59 -0.07
CA TRP A 410 -0.99 -28.40 -0.47
C TRP A 410 -0.62 -26.92 -0.51
N HIS A 411 -1.45 -26.07 -1.13
CA HIS A 411 -1.25 -24.63 -1.14
C HIS A 411 -1.20 -24.07 0.29
N VAL A 412 -2.19 -24.40 1.12
CA VAL A 412 -2.24 -23.98 2.52
C VAL A 412 -1.00 -24.47 3.27
N PHE A 413 -0.60 -25.73 3.11
CA PHE A 413 0.59 -26.28 3.75
C PHE A 413 1.84 -25.47 3.39
N ILE A 414 2.12 -25.29 2.09
CA ILE A 414 3.30 -24.56 1.63
C ILE A 414 3.27 -23.10 2.09
N VAL A 415 2.17 -22.40 1.84
CA VAL A 415 2.06 -20.95 2.08
C VAL A 415 1.97 -20.59 3.56
N ARG A 416 1.44 -21.48 4.40
CA ARG A 416 1.10 -21.18 5.81
C ARG A 416 2.01 -21.89 6.81
N PHE A 417 2.51 -23.07 6.48
CA PHE A 417 3.21 -23.94 7.43
C PHE A 417 4.67 -24.21 7.04
N THR A 418 5.12 -23.76 5.88
CA THR A 418 6.50 -23.90 5.45
C THR A 418 7.12 -22.53 5.18
N PRO A 419 8.44 -22.41 5.31
CA PRO A 419 9.12 -21.16 5.00
C PRO A 419 9.18 -20.89 3.48
N LEU A 420 8.74 -21.85 2.65
CA LEU A 420 8.56 -21.68 1.22
C LEU A 420 7.32 -20.83 0.88
N GLY A 421 6.51 -20.42 1.86
CA GLY A 421 5.46 -19.44 1.62
C GLY A 421 6.04 -18.05 1.38
N CYS A 422 5.61 -17.35 0.34
CA CYS A 422 6.06 -15.98 0.07
C CYS A 422 5.61 -14.95 1.13
N ARG A 423 4.86 -15.38 2.16
CA ARG A 423 4.27 -14.53 3.23
C ARG A 423 5.27 -13.96 4.23
N GLU A 424 6.52 -14.36 4.17
CA GLU A 424 7.58 -13.84 5.05
C GLU A 424 8.16 -12.51 4.53
N PHE A 425 7.89 -12.14 3.27
CA PHE A 425 8.34 -10.91 2.63
C PHE A 425 7.24 -9.85 2.62
N ALA A 426 7.59 -8.59 2.36
CA ALA A 426 6.61 -7.55 2.06
C ALA A 426 6.13 -7.69 0.61
N LEU A 427 4.85 -7.45 0.33
CA LEU A 427 4.30 -7.59 -1.03
C LEU A 427 4.95 -6.62 -2.05
N THR A 428 5.41 -5.45 -1.58
CA THR A 428 6.04 -4.39 -2.39
C THR A 428 7.46 -4.66 -2.84
N GLU A 429 8.15 -5.60 -2.23
CA GLU A 429 9.54 -5.87 -2.61
C GLU A 429 9.63 -6.59 -3.97
N TRP A 430 8.56 -7.28 -4.37
CA TRP A 430 8.53 -8.17 -5.54
C TRP A 430 7.29 -7.99 -6.42
N ASP A 431 6.60 -6.85 -6.32
CA ASP A 431 5.35 -6.56 -7.05
C ASP A 431 4.32 -7.71 -6.99
N MET A 432 4.27 -8.42 -5.86
CA MET A 432 3.41 -9.59 -5.65
C MET A 432 3.70 -10.82 -6.56
N ILE A 433 4.75 -10.78 -7.41
CA ILE A 433 5.00 -11.78 -8.46
C ILE A 433 5.16 -13.21 -7.91
N PRO A 434 5.96 -13.49 -6.86
CA PRO A 434 6.11 -14.85 -6.34
C PRO A 434 4.79 -15.41 -5.77
N SER A 435 4.03 -14.58 -5.06
CA SER A 435 2.72 -14.95 -4.51
C SER A 435 1.71 -15.26 -5.61
N LEU A 436 1.69 -14.44 -6.67
CA LEU A 436 0.88 -14.68 -7.86
C LEU A 436 1.28 -15.99 -8.56
N ALA A 437 2.59 -16.25 -8.67
CA ALA A 437 3.10 -17.50 -9.24
C ALA A 437 2.71 -18.72 -8.39
N GLN A 438 2.75 -18.64 -7.04
CA GLN A 438 2.27 -19.72 -6.17
C GLN A 438 0.77 -19.98 -6.33
N ALA A 439 -0.05 -18.92 -6.43
CA ALA A 439 -1.48 -19.03 -6.71
C ALA A 439 -1.74 -19.66 -8.08
N GLY A 440 -1.06 -19.20 -9.12
CA GLY A 440 -1.14 -19.74 -10.48
C GLY A 440 -0.70 -21.21 -10.56
N GLY A 441 0.40 -21.56 -9.89
CA GLY A 441 0.87 -22.93 -9.74
C GLY A 441 -0.14 -23.84 -9.06
N SER A 442 -0.80 -23.34 -8.01
CA SER A 442 -1.83 -24.07 -7.27
C SER A 442 -3.09 -24.29 -8.12
N PHE A 443 -3.47 -23.29 -8.92
CA PHE A 443 -4.53 -23.42 -9.92
C PHE A 443 -4.20 -24.47 -11.00
N LEU A 444 -2.97 -24.45 -11.53
CA LEU A 444 -2.50 -25.45 -12.50
C LEU A 444 -2.50 -26.85 -11.87
N PHE A 445 -2.01 -26.99 -10.64
CA PHE A 445 -2.01 -28.26 -9.93
C PHE A 445 -3.43 -28.79 -9.75
N ALA A 446 -4.35 -27.95 -9.26
CA ALA A 446 -5.75 -28.33 -9.10
C ALA A 446 -6.41 -28.74 -10.43
N THR A 447 -6.16 -27.98 -11.50
CA THR A 447 -6.73 -28.26 -12.82
C THR A 447 -6.19 -29.56 -13.40
N CYS A 448 -4.86 -29.76 -13.39
CA CYS A 448 -4.23 -31.00 -13.84
C CYS A 448 -4.75 -32.21 -13.05
N LEU A 449 -4.82 -32.09 -11.73
CA LEU A 449 -5.22 -33.17 -10.84
C LEU A 449 -6.71 -33.52 -10.99
N LEU A 450 -7.58 -32.53 -11.14
CA LEU A 450 -9.01 -32.74 -11.46
C LEU A 450 -9.19 -33.47 -12.80
N VAL A 451 -8.57 -32.96 -13.87
CA VAL A 451 -8.65 -33.55 -15.21
C VAL A 451 -8.15 -34.99 -15.17
N GLN A 452 -7.02 -35.22 -14.51
CA GLN A 452 -6.41 -36.53 -14.43
C GLN A 452 -7.22 -37.50 -13.57
N THR A 453 -7.75 -37.05 -12.43
CA THR A 453 -8.61 -37.86 -11.56
C THR A 453 -9.90 -38.24 -12.29
N ALA A 454 -10.53 -37.32 -13.01
CA ALA A 454 -11.72 -37.59 -13.82
C ALA A 454 -11.43 -38.67 -14.87
N ARG A 455 -10.35 -38.51 -15.63
CA ARG A 455 -9.91 -39.47 -16.65
C ARG A 455 -9.60 -40.83 -16.05
N TRP A 456 -8.93 -40.88 -14.89
CA TRP A 456 -8.65 -42.13 -14.19
C TRP A 456 -9.91 -42.85 -13.73
N ARG A 457 -10.89 -42.12 -13.14
CA ARG A 457 -12.16 -42.73 -12.73
C ARG A 457 -12.97 -43.23 -13.93
N ILE A 458 -13.05 -42.46 -15.00
CA ILE A 458 -13.70 -42.89 -16.24
C ILE A 458 -13.00 -44.13 -16.82
N ALA A 459 -11.67 -44.16 -16.88
CA ALA A 459 -10.92 -45.33 -17.32
C ALA A 459 -11.23 -46.58 -16.50
N ARG A 460 -11.33 -46.42 -15.17
CA ARG A 460 -11.62 -47.52 -14.24
C ARG A 460 -13.05 -48.04 -14.36
N ARG A 461 -14.02 -47.16 -14.65
CA ARG A 461 -15.45 -47.53 -14.70
C ARG A 461 -15.95 -47.90 -16.09
N ALA A 462 -15.46 -47.23 -17.12
CA ALA A 462 -15.94 -47.35 -18.49
C ALA A 462 -14.85 -47.82 -19.47
N GLY A 463 -13.66 -48.20 -18.98
CA GLY A 463 -12.56 -48.67 -19.81
C GLY A 463 -12.91 -49.92 -20.64
N PHE A 464 -13.84 -50.76 -20.17
CA PHE A 464 -14.34 -51.93 -20.91
C PHE A 464 -15.13 -51.55 -22.18
N LEU A 465 -15.61 -50.30 -22.28
CA LEU A 465 -16.27 -49.74 -23.46
C LEU A 465 -15.29 -49.07 -24.43
N ALA A 466 -14.00 -49.43 -24.36
CA ALA A 466 -12.90 -48.78 -25.08
C ALA A 466 -12.77 -47.26 -24.79
N LEU A 467 -13.32 -46.76 -23.67
CA LEU A 467 -13.21 -45.36 -23.25
C LEU A 467 -11.95 -45.07 -22.42
N ARG A 468 -10.94 -45.95 -22.48
CA ARG A 468 -9.68 -45.75 -21.75
C ARG A 468 -8.89 -44.61 -22.41
N PRO A 469 -8.69 -43.48 -21.73
CA PRO A 469 -7.98 -42.36 -22.30
C PRO A 469 -6.48 -42.67 -22.42
N PRO A 470 -5.82 -42.34 -23.54
CA PRO A 470 -4.39 -42.56 -23.72
C PRO A 470 -3.56 -41.60 -22.85
N GLY A 471 -2.39 -42.07 -22.40
CA GLY A 471 -1.41 -41.25 -21.67
C GLY A 471 -1.89 -40.80 -20.29
N LEU A 472 -2.41 -41.71 -19.46
CA LEU A 472 -2.74 -41.40 -18.06
C LEU A 472 -1.47 -41.08 -17.25
N GLY A 473 -0.33 -41.72 -17.52
CA GLY A 473 0.91 -41.44 -16.80
C GLY A 473 1.40 -40.00 -16.95
N THR A 474 1.28 -39.43 -18.15
CA THR A 474 1.73 -38.05 -18.41
C THR A 474 0.92 -37.02 -17.63
N GLY A 475 -0.39 -37.23 -17.42
CA GLY A 475 -1.19 -36.31 -16.62
C GLY A 475 -0.84 -36.30 -15.14
N TRP A 476 -0.48 -37.45 -14.56
CA TRP A 476 0.04 -37.51 -13.18
C TRP A 476 1.39 -36.81 -13.05
N LEU A 477 2.28 -36.99 -14.04
CA LEU A 477 3.55 -36.27 -14.09
C LEU A 477 3.34 -34.75 -14.13
N MET A 478 2.41 -34.26 -14.96
CA MET A 478 2.12 -32.82 -15.04
C MET A 478 1.52 -32.27 -13.73
N ALA A 479 0.65 -33.03 -13.07
CA ALA A 479 0.14 -32.65 -11.75
C ALA A 479 1.27 -32.59 -10.70
N PHE A 480 2.20 -33.54 -10.73
CA PHE A 480 3.38 -33.52 -9.85
C PHE A 480 4.29 -32.32 -10.12
N VAL A 481 4.59 -32.02 -11.39
CA VAL A 481 5.38 -30.84 -11.78
C VAL A 481 4.71 -29.55 -11.31
N ALA A 482 3.39 -29.42 -11.46
CA ALA A 482 2.65 -28.26 -10.99
C ALA A 482 2.67 -28.14 -9.45
N ALA A 483 2.56 -29.25 -8.72
CA ALA A 483 2.67 -29.26 -7.26
C ALA A 483 4.06 -28.84 -6.77
N LEU A 484 5.11 -29.35 -7.43
CA LEU A 484 6.50 -29.01 -7.13
C LEU A 484 6.78 -27.53 -7.39
N PHE A 485 6.25 -26.98 -8.49
CA PHE A 485 6.41 -25.57 -8.84
C PHE A 485 5.95 -24.63 -7.71
N VAL A 486 4.83 -24.92 -7.03
CA VAL A 486 4.34 -24.11 -5.90
C VAL A 486 5.40 -24.01 -4.79
N ALA A 487 6.07 -25.11 -4.47
CA ALA A 487 7.13 -25.16 -3.46
C ALA A 487 8.43 -24.51 -3.95
N VAL A 488 8.81 -24.76 -5.21
CA VAL A 488 10.06 -24.28 -5.82
C VAL A 488 10.07 -22.76 -5.92
N ILE A 489 8.96 -22.11 -6.30
CA ILE A 489 8.86 -20.64 -6.32
C ILE A 489 9.13 -20.04 -4.93
N GLY A 490 8.73 -20.72 -3.87
CA GLY A 490 9.06 -20.33 -2.50
C GLY A 490 10.56 -20.30 -2.21
N GLY A 491 11.32 -21.17 -2.88
CA GLY A 491 12.77 -21.29 -2.75
C GLY A 491 13.57 -20.14 -3.39
N VAL A 492 12.94 -19.27 -4.19
CA VAL A 492 13.57 -18.07 -4.79
C VAL A 492 14.33 -17.24 -3.73
N ARG A 493 13.79 -17.22 -2.51
CA ARG A 493 14.35 -16.49 -1.38
C ARG A 493 15.77 -16.91 -0.99
N GLU A 494 16.12 -18.18 -1.19
CA GLU A 494 17.42 -18.72 -0.79
C GLU A 494 18.51 -18.34 -1.80
N LEU A 495 18.13 -17.72 -2.93
CA LEU A 495 19.00 -17.43 -4.06
C LEU A 495 18.98 -15.94 -4.45
N PRO A 496 19.39 -15.01 -3.55
CA PRO A 496 19.26 -13.56 -3.75
C PRO A 496 19.92 -13.00 -5.02
N LYS A 497 20.94 -13.68 -5.55
CA LYS A 497 21.66 -13.25 -6.76
C LYS A 497 21.01 -13.72 -8.07
N TRP A 498 20.10 -14.68 -8.02
CA TRP A 498 19.52 -15.35 -9.20
C TRP A 498 18.00 -15.26 -9.20
N GLN A 499 17.43 -14.30 -8.49
CA GLN A 499 16.00 -14.30 -8.19
C GLN A 499 15.16 -14.07 -9.44
N GLU A 500 15.56 -13.13 -10.30
CA GLU A 500 14.87 -12.85 -11.56
C GLU A 500 14.99 -14.04 -12.52
N GLU A 501 16.19 -14.59 -12.69
CA GLU A 501 16.43 -15.74 -13.56
C GLU A 501 15.66 -16.96 -13.05
N PHE A 502 15.65 -17.19 -11.74
CA PHE A 502 14.92 -18.30 -11.14
C PHE A 502 13.41 -18.14 -11.32
N LEU A 503 12.86 -16.93 -11.20
CA LEU A 503 11.45 -16.69 -11.49
C LEU A 503 11.13 -16.97 -12.96
N VAL A 504 11.99 -16.58 -13.90
CA VAL A 504 11.83 -16.87 -15.33
C VAL A 504 11.89 -18.37 -15.60
N TYR A 505 12.92 -19.06 -15.13
CA TYR A 505 13.08 -20.51 -15.33
C TYR A 505 12.00 -21.31 -14.62
N GLY A 506 11.64 -20.92 -13.39
CA GLY A 506 10.52 -21.50 -12.65
C GLY A 506 9.23 -21.35 -13.45
N SER A 507 8.94 -20.16 -13.97
CA SER A 507 7.75 -19.90 -14.78
C SER A 507 7.75 -20.74 -16.08
N ALA A 508 8.91 -20.94 -16.70
CA ALA A 508 9.03 -21.82 -17.86
C ALA A 508 8.68 -23.28 -17.52
N VAL A 509 9.07 -23.77 -16.33
CA VAL A 509 8.68 -25.11 -15.84
C VAL A 509 7.17 -25.21 -15.60
N ALA A 510 6.53 -24.18 -15.04
CA ALA A 510 5.07 -24.12 -14.93
C ALA A 510 4.35 -24.05 -16.29
N GLY A 511 5.03 -23.54 -17.31
CA GLY A 511 4.58 -23.58 -18.69
C GLY A 511 4.34 -25.00 -19.22
N ILE A 512 5.05 -26.02 -18.71
CA ILE A 512 4.94 -27.40 -19.19
C ILE A 512 3.55 -28.00 -18.85
N PRO A 513 3.07 -28.00 -17.58
CA PRO A 513 1.69 -28.38 -17.26
C PRO A 513 0.63 -27.58 -18.03
N LEU A 514 0.84 -26.28 -18.21
CA LEU A 514 -0.09 -25.43 -18.96
C LEU A 514 -0.17 -25.85 -20.43
N LEU A 515 0.97 -26.03 -21.10
CA LEU A 515 1.03 -26.52 -22.49
C LEU A 515 0.37 -27.90 -22.62
N TRP A 516 0.54 -28.78 -21.63
CA TRP A 516 -0.16 -30.05 -21.61
C TRP A 516 -1.68 -29.88 -21.49
N LEU A 517 -2.17 -28.99 -20.61
CA LEU A 517 -3.60 -28.68 -20.50
C LEU A 517 -4.15 -28.09 -21.81
N LEU A 518 -3.42 -27.16 -22.43
CA LEU A 518 -3.79 -26.56 -23.71
C LEU A 518 -3.81 -27.60 -24.83
N TRP A 519 -2.80 -28.46 -24.91
CA TRP A 519 -2.77 -29.56 -25.87
C TRP A 519 -3.94 -30.53 -25.66
N ARG A 520 -4.26 -30.89 -24.41
CA ARG A 520 -5.40 -31.76 -24.10
C ARG A 520 -6.74 -31.09 -24.40
N GLY A 521 -6.89 -29.82 -24.07
CA GLY A 521 -8.06 -29.00 -24.39
C GLY A 521 -8.24 -28.90 -25.90
N GLY A 522 -7.17 -28.59 -26.63
CA GLY A 522 -7.14 -28.53 -28.10
C GLY A 522 -7.43 -29.88 -28.74
N ALA A 523 -6.85 -30.97 -28.25
CA ALA A 523 -7.16 -32.32 -28.73
C ALA A 523 -8.61 -32.71 -28.47
N SER A 524 -9.22 -32.24 -27.37
CA SER A 524 -10.66 -32.40 -27.13
C SER A 524 -11.45 -31.52 -28.12
N ALA A 525 -11.06 -30.27 -28.31
CA ALA A 525 -11.74 -29.31 -29.18
C ALA A 525 -11.70 -29.70 -30.68
N PHE A 526 -10.57 -30.19 -31.17
CA PHE A 526 -10.33 -30.43 -32.60
C PHE A 526 -10.14 -31.91 -32.96
N GLY A 527 -10.17 -32.81 -31.97
CA GLY A 527 -9.96 -34.23 -32.19
C GLY A 527 -11.09 -34.95 -32.94
N PRO A 528 -10.79 -36.13 -33.51
CA PRO A 528 -11.74 -36.92 -34.31
C PRO A 528 -12.97 -37.35 -33.51
N ARG A 529 -14.13 -37.39 -34.18
CA ARG A 529 -15.44 -37.70 -33.57
C ARG A 529 -15.48 -39.04 -32.83
N ALA A 530 -14.69 -40.02 -33.26
CA ALA A 530 -14.62 -41.35 -32.64
C ALA A 530 -14.16 -41.31 -31.17
N ALA A 531 -13.36 -40.33 -30.77
CA ALA A 531 -12.87 -40.19 -29.38
C ALA A 531 -13.72 -39.21 -28.53
N SER A 532 -14.80 -38.65 -29.10
CA SER A 532 -15.55 -37.55 -28.47
C SER A 532 -16.38 -37.96 -27.25
N LEU A 533 -16.81 -39.23 -27.16
CA LEU A 533 -17.66 -39.71 -26.07
C LEU A 533 -16.96 -39.61 -24.69
N GLY A 534 -15.71 -40.09 -24.62
CA GLY A 534 -14.91 -39.99 -23.39
C GLY A 534 -14.56 -38.54 -23.02
N GLY A 535 -14.32 -37.68 -24.02
CA GLY A 535 -14.11 -36.25 -23.83
C GLY A 535 -15.34 -35.56 -23.23
N VAL A 536 -16.53 -35.77 -23.81
CA VAL A 536 -17.80 -35.19 -23.31
C VAL A 536 -18.12 -35.67 -21.90
N LEU A 537 -17.92 -36.96 -21.61
CA LEU A 537 -18.13 -37.51 -20.27
C LEU A 537 -17.19 -36.84 -19.24
N THR A 538 -15.93 -36.63 -19.62
CA THR A 538 -14.93 -35.92 -18.79
C THR A 538 -15.34 -34.47 -18.56
N CYS A 539 -15.72 -33.73 -19.61
CA CYS A 539 -16.15 -32.34 -19.51
C CYS A 539 -17.39 -32.17 -18.62
N ARG A 540 -18.39 -33.07 -18.75
CA ARG A 540 -19.58 -33.07 -17.88
C ARG A 540 -19.26 -33.27 -16.40
N LEU A 541 -18.28 -34.11 -16.10
CA LEU A 541 -17.83 -34.35 -14.74
C LEU A 541 -17.06 -33.13 -14.21
N LEU A 542 -16.09 -32.64 -14.98
CA LEU A 542 -15.27 -31.48 -14.61
C LEU A 542 -16.06 -30.20 -14.42
N PHE A 543 -17.08 -29.95 -15.24
CA PHE A 543 -17.98 -28.79 -15.10
C PHE A 543 -18.47 -28.60 -13.66
N ARG A 544 -18.93 -29.68 -13.02
CA ARG A 544 -19.47 -29.63 -11.65
C ARG A 544 -18.39 -29.29 -10.63
N PHE A 545 -17.20 -29.86 -10.79
CA PHE A 545 -16.10 -29.66 -9.85
C PHE A 545 -15.39 -28.32 -10.05
N PHE A 546 -15.35 -27.78 -11.27
CA PHE A 546 -14.90 -26.42 -11.52
C PHE A 546 -15.84 -25.39 -10.89
N LEU A 547 -17.17 -25.58 -11.01
CA LEU A 547 -18.13 -24.75 -10.30
C LEU A 547 -18.01 -24.88 -8.78
N LEU A 548 -17.82 -26.10 -8.28
CA LEU A 548 -17.61 -26.34 -6.85
C LEU A 548 -16.33 -25.66 -6.34
N ALA A 549 -15.24 -25.69 -7.12
CA ALA A 549 -13.99 -25.03 -6.80
C ALA A 549 -14.17 -23.50 -6.75
N ALA A 550 -14.82 -22.93 -7.77
CA ALA A 550 -15.12 -21.50 -7.81
C ALA A 550 -15.99 -21.07 -6.61
N ALA A 551 -17.06 -21.81 -6.32
CA ALA A 551 -17.93 -21.54 -5.18
C ALA A 551 -17.19 -21.69 -3.84
N GLY A 552 -16.32 -22.69 -3.70
CA GLY A 552 -15.49 -22.89 -2.52
C GLY A 552 -14.56 -21.70 -2.26
N LEU A 553 -13.87 -21.20 -3.29
CA LEU A 553 -13.00 -20.03 -3.19
C LEU A 553 -13.78 -18.75 -2.82
N LEU A 554 -14.97 -18.56 -3.40
CA LEU A 554 -15.86 -17.46 -3.01
C LEU A 554 -16.31 -17.55 -1.55
N ALA A 555 -16.62 -18.76 -1.08
CA ALA A 555 -17.00 -18.98 0.31
C ALA A 555 -15.85 -18.74 1.31
N LEU A 556 -14.59 -18.76 0.85
CA LEU A 556 -13.43 -18.41 1.66
C LEU A 556 -13.22 -16.89 1.82
N MET A 557 -13.85 -16.04 1.00
CA MET A 557 -13.64 -14.59 1.07
C MET A 557 -13.92 -13.97 2.44
N PRO A 558 -15.04 -14.30 3.12
CA PRO A 558 -15.27 -13.78 4.47
C PRO A 558 -14.21 -14.23 5.47
N LEU A 559 -13.68 -15.44 5.33
CA LEU A 559 -12.63 -15.96 6.22
C LEU A 559 -11.31 -15.21 6.03
N LEU A 560 -10.95 -14.91 4.78
CA LEU A 560 -9.75 -14.11 4.48
C LEU A 560 -9.92 -12.65 4.93
N LYS A 561 -11.13 -12.08 4.87
CA LYS A 561 -11.43 -10.76 5.45
C LYS A 561 -11.27 -10.78 6.97
N ILE A 562 -11.81 -11.80 7.65
CA ILE A 562 -11.64 -11.96 9.11
C ILE A 562 -10.15 -12.09 9.46
N GLU A 563 -9.39 -12.83 8.66
CA GLU A 563 -7.94 -12.92 8.82
C GLU A 563 -7.25 -11.54 8.67
N GLU A 564 -7.57 -10.80 7.62
CA GLU A 564 -7.07 -9.43 7.41
C GLU A 564 -7.35 -8.55 8.64
N CYS A 565 -8.61 -8.44 9.05
CA CYS A 565 -9.01 -7.62 10.20
C CYS A 565 -8.30 -8.05 11.48
N ARG A 566 -8.12 -9.36 11.70
CA ARG A 566 -7.39 -9.88 12.86
C ARG A 566 -5.92 -9.47 12.87
N TRP A 567 -5.27 -9.45 11.71
CA TRP A 567 -3.87 -9.04 11.62
C TRP A 567 -3.70 -7.52 11.70
N VAL A 568 -4.61 -6.75 11.11
CA VAL A 568 -4.64 -5.29 11.26
C VAL A 568 -4.83 -4.89 12.72
N ALA A 569 -5.73 -5.55 13.45
CA ALA A 569 -5.93 -5.30 14.88
C ALA A 569 -4.69 -5.62 15.74
N ARG A 570 -3.73 -6.40 15.23
CA ARG A 570 -2.46 -6.72 15.88
C ARG A 570 -1.30 -5.86 15.38
N ASP A 571 -1.52 -5.07 14.34
CA ASP A 571 -0.50 -4.21 13.76
C ASP A 571 -0.31 -2.98 14.64
N THR A 572 0.84 -2.94 15.33
CA THR A 572 1.20 -1.83 16.22
C THR A 572 2.03 -0.76 15.53
N VAL A 573 2.41 -0.96 14.26
CA VAL A 573 3.46 -0.17 13.59
C VAL A 573 3.04 0.42 12.25
N GLY A 574 2.12 -0.23 11.53
CA GLY A 574 1.51 0.27 10.30
C GLY A 574 0.45 1.37 10.54
N GLY A 575 0.02 1.57 11.78
CA GLY A 575 -0.95 2.60 12.13
C GLY A 575 -0.42 4.04 12.05
N THR A 576 -1.34 4.99 12.16
CA THR A 576 -1.04 6.40 12.41
C THR A 576 -0.65 6.61 13.88
N ASP A 577 0.33 7.46 14.14
CA ASP A 577 0.79 7.75 15.50
C ASP A 577 -0.36 8.31 16.38
N PRO A 578 -0.69 7.68 17.53
CA PRO A 578 -1.71 8.18 18.43
C PRO A 578 -1.34 9.51 19.10
N ALA A 579 -0.08 9.95 19.07
CA ALA A 579 0.31 11.28 19.57
C ALA A 579 0.01 12.40 18.56
N GLY A 580 -0.50 12.08 17.36
CA GLY A 580 -0.91 13.08 16.37
C GLY A 580 0.26 13.78 15.69
N SER A 581 1.46 13.20 15.69
CA SER A 581 2.65 13.80 15.07
C SER A 581 2.55 14.04 13.56
N GLY A 582 1.48 13.56 12.92
CA GLY A 582 1.35 13.60 11.46
C GLY A 582 2.26 12.58 10.77
N LEU A 583 2.68 11.53 11.49
CA LEU A 583 3.53 10.46 11.00
C LEU A 583 2.90 9.08 11.23
N GLY A 584 3.46 8.07 10.56
CA GLY A 584 3.25 6.68 10.96
C GLY A 584 3.89 6.39 12.33
N VAL A 585 3.42 5.35 13.04
CA VAL A 585 3.95 5.00 14.37
C VAL A 585 5.46 4.77 14.34
N LEU A 586 5.99 4.06 13.35
CA LEU A 586 7.44 3.81 13.25
C LEU A 586 8.25 5.07 12.99
N GLU A 587 7.75 5.94 12.11
CA GLU A 587 8.39 7.21 11.80
C GLU A 587 8.43 8.11 13.04
N ALA A 588 7.34 8.12 13.82
CA ALA A 588 7.28 8.84 15.09
C ALA A 588 8.26 8.30 16.13
N ARG A 589 8.37 6.97 16.27
CA ARG A 589 9.35 6.32 17.16
C ARG A 589 10.78 6.67 16.75
N LEU A 590 11.12 6.52 15.47
CA LEU A 590 12.44 6.87 14.96
C LEU A 590 12.75 8.36 15.19
N SER A 591 11.81 9.25 14.88
CA SER A 591 11.98 10.70 15.12
C SER A 591 12.22 11.01 16.60
N SER A 592 11.52 10.31 17.51
CA SER A 592 11.72 10.43 18.96
C SER A 592 13.11 9.94 19.38
N ASP A 593 13.53 8.76 18.91
CA ASP A 593 14.82 8.16 19.27
C ASP A 593 16.00 9.01 18.78
N ILE A 594 15.96 9.45 17.51
CA ILE A 594 17.00 10.34 16.94
C ILE A 594 17.10 11.62 17.75
N ARG A 595 15.95 12.22 18.08
CA ARG A 595 15.88 13.46 18.84
C ARG A 595 16.44 13.31 20.24
N GLN A 596 16.10 12.24 20.96
CA GLN A 596 16.65 11.99 22.29
C GLN A 596 18.17 11.83 22.23
N GLN A 597 18.67 11.02 21.29
CA GLN A 597 20.10 10.81 21.11
C GLN A 597 20.83 12.12 20.74
N LEU A 598 20.24 12.97 19.92
CA LEU A 598 20.80 14.29 19.59
C LEU A 598 20.84 15.23 20.79
N LEU A 599 19.76 15.29 21.56
CA LEU A 599 19.71 16.11 22.78
C LEU A 599 20.71 15.62 23.83
N GLU A 600 21.01 14.32 23.89
CA GLU A 600 22.04 13.75 24.76
C GLU A 600 23.46 14.02 24.25
N ALA A 601 23.70 13.90 22.95
CA ALA A 601 25.03 14.07 22.34
C ALA A 601 25.53 15.53 22.35
N VAL A 602 24.61 16.49 22.45
CA VAL A 602 24.91 17.92 22.41
C VAL A 602 24.95 18.57 23.80
N LYS A 603 24.43 17.88 24.84
CA LYS A 603 24.66 18.28 26.23
C LYS A 603 26.14 18.17 26.58
#